data_AF-A0A922ATB4-F1
#
_entry.id   AF-A0A922ATB4-F1
#
_cell.length_a   1.000
_cell.length_b   1.000
_cell.length_c   1.000
_cell.angle_alpha   90.00
_cell.angle_beta   90.00
_cell.angle_gamma   90.00
#
_symmetry.space_group_name_H-M   'P 1'
#
loop_
_entity.id
_entity.type
_entity.pdbx_description
1 polymer ?
#
loop_
_entity_poly.entity_id
_entity_poly.type
_entity_poly.pdbx_seq_one_letter_code
_entity_poly.pdbx_strand_id
1 'polypeptide(L)'
;MHGYRTNAKIMQDQTRGLRKALEPHAEFVFLNGPIEADGPSDEVIEKIYANNKPFYEWVSFIERERPQDIDPSSGEIAYTDGGWYHDYKNFDTMVEYMDKELPKLGTIDAVVGFSQGAQMMTALSMWYLQKHNTRWWKCCVSVCGPRVRGVPLRPLFENPDGTPRLVPFPSIHIVGKTDIWKRGCYEMVDMYEDQPEGAARDKFVMQDQTRALRRIMEPHAEFVFATAPFEARGPSDEVIERLYEKDAPFYEWGYVTKLGRQSDGSDNGWYHQYVGFDRVVEHVDKQIQDHGPFDAAIGFSQGGQMLTALSMWYLHQRNKRFWKCCLICSGTRVRDVGLRPLFENPDGSTKRVPIPSIHLIGKKDQYYGTCCEHTNLYSANNKFVFEHESGHRFPSADRHPELYEKISAIILKHCQAIE
;
A
#
# COMPACT_ATOMS: atom_id res chain seq x y z
N MET A 1 18.98 16.72 -1.90
CA MET A 1 20.09 16.12 -1.14
C MET A 1 20.62 14.89 -1.87
N HIS A 2 21.89 14.90 -2.29
CA HIS A 2 22.50 13.80 -3.06
C HIS A 2 22.81 12.57 -2.21
N GLY A 3 23.22 11.45 -2.84
CA GLY A 3 23.57 10.20 -2.16
C GLY A 3 24.98 10.17 -1.58
N TYR A 4 25.34 9.04 -0.96
CA TYR A 4 26.66 8.82 -0.35
C TYR A 4 27.78 9.00 -1.38
N ARG A 5 28.81 9.79 -1.05
CA ARG A 5 29.97 10.06 -1.90
C ARG A 5 29.60 10.45 -3.33
N THR A 6 28.72 11.43 -3.45
CA THR A 6 28.35 12.05 -4.74
C THR A 6 28.30 13.56 -4.56
N ASN A 7 27.71 14.31 -5.49
CA ASN A 7 27.56 15.75 -5.34
C ASN A 7 26.31 16.28 -6.05
N ALA A 8 26.09 17.58 -5.92
CA ALA A 8 24.99 18.33 -6.51
C ALA A 8 24.92 18.15 -8.04
N LYS A 9 26.05 18.07 -8.74
CA LYS A 9 26.08 17.90 -10.20
C LYS A 9 25.51 16.54 -10.62
N ILE A 10 25.90 15.47 -9.92
CA ILE A 10 25.36 14.13 -10.17
C ILE A 10 23.86 14.09 -9.89
N MET A 11 23.42 14.68 -8.76
CA MET A 11 21.99 14.76 -8.42
C MET A 11 21.21 15.55 -9.47
N GLN A 12 21.78 16.64 -10.01
CA GLN A 12 21.17 17.43 -11.08
C GLN A 12 20.98 16.62 -12.37
N ASP A 13 21.93 15.73 -12.70
CA ASP A 13 21.83 14.86 -13.87
C ASP A 13 20.83 13.71 -13.64
N GLN A 14 20.90 13.05 -12.48
CA GLN A 14 19.98 11.96 -12.12
C GLN A 14 18.52 12.42 -12.05
N THR A 15 18.27 13.66 -11.63
CA THR A 15 16.92 14.23 -11.55
C THR A 15 16.44 14.89 -12.84
N ARG A 16 17.16 14.78 -13.96
CA ARG A 16 16.80 15.45 -15.22
C ARG A 16 15.36 15.16 -15.67
N GLY A 17 14.91 13.92 -15.57
CA GLY A 17 13.54 13.52 -15.92
C GLY A 17 12.49 14.19 -15.03
N LEU A 18 12.73 14.18 -13.71
CA LEU A 18 11.86 14.85 -12.73
C LEU A 18 11.80 16.37 -12.98
N ARG A 19 12.95 16.99 -13.20
CA ARG A 19 13.03 18.43 -13.50
C ARG A 19 12.25 18.80 -14.74
N LYS A 20 12.38 18.01 -15.81
CA LYS A 20 11.62 18.23 -17.06
C LYS A 20 10.11 18.05 -16.84
N ALA A 21 9.70 17.06 -16.05
CA ALA A 21 8.28 16.83 -15.76
C ALA A 21 7.65 17.95 -14.92
N LEU A 22 8.45 18.67 -14.14
CA LEU A 22 8.01 19.79 -13.30
C LEU A 22 8.34 21.16 -13.89
N GLU A 23 8.82 21.25 -15.13
CA GLU A 23 9.00 22.52 -15.84
C GLU A 23 7.62 22.94 -16.39
N PRO A 24 6.96 24.06 -15.98
CA PRO A 24 7.38 25.32 -15.33
C PRO A 24 6.93 25.51 -13.86
N HIS A 25 6.64 24.43 -13.15
CA HIS A 25 5.95 24.43 -11.86
C HIS A 25 6.88 24.40 -10.63
N ALA A 26 8.17 24.12 -10.79
CA ALA A 26 9.11 24.01 -9.69
C ALA A 26 10.49 24.60 -10.01
N GLU A 27 11.09 25.24 -9.01
CA GLU A 27 12.51 25.59 -8.98
C GLU A 27 13.29 24.50 -8.23
N PHE A 28 14.48 24.16 -8.73
CA PHE A 28 15.32 23.11 -8.13
C PHE A 28 16.62 23.70 -7.58
N VAL A 29 16.82 23.55 -6.28
CA VAL A 29 18.07 23.89 -5.58
C VAL A 29 18.82 22.61 -5.23
N PHE A 30 20.13 22.60 -5.49
CA PHE A 30 21.01 21.48 -5.18
C PHE A 30 22.10 21.92 -4.22
N LEU A 31 22.27 21.18 -3.13
CA LEU A 31 23.32 21.40 -2.14
C LEU A 31 24.29 20.22 -2.14
N ASN A 32 25.58 20.52 -1.96
CA ASN A 32 26.56 19.53 -1.55
C ASN A 32 26.48 19.29 -0.04
N GLY A 33 26.74 18.06 0.39
CA GLY A 33 26.99 17.75 1.80
C GLY A 33 28.25 18.46 2.30
N PRO A 34 28.37 18.72 3.61
CA PRO A 34 29.47 19.52 4.17
C PRO A 34 30.77 18.75 4.35
N ILE A 35 30.77 17.43 4.16
CA ILE A 35 31.93 16.56 4.39
C ILE A 35 32.47 16.13 3.04
N GLU A 36 33.71 16.49 2.71
CA GLU A 36 34.38 15.95 1.54
C GLU A 36 34.62 14.44 1.73
N ALA A 37 34.36 13.65 0.70
CA ALA A 37 34.47 12.20 0.77
C ALA A 37 35.93 11.76 0.82
N ASP A 38 36.32 11.09 1.92
CA ASP A 38 37.68 10.55 2.08
C ASP A 38 37.92 9.23 1.34
N GLY A 39 36.85 8.57 0.86
CA GLY A 39 36.93 7.27 0.18
C GLY A 39 36.30 7.27 -1.21
N PRO A 40 36.44 6.17 -1.96
CA PRO A 40 35.92 6.09 -3.32
C PRO A 40 34.40 6.04 -3.34
N SER A 41 33.83 6.54 -4.42
CA SER A 41 32.44 6.35 -4.80
C SER A 41 32.28 5.04 -5.57
N ASP A 42 31.03 4.72 -5.96
CA ASP A 42 30.77 3.62 -6.90
C ASP A 42 31.61 3.77 -8.19
N GLU A 43 32.10 2.65 -8.74
CA GLU A 43 32.98 2.65 -9.90
C GLU A 43 32.40 3.38 -11.11
N VAL A 44 31.08 3.29 -11.32
CA VAL A 44 30.40 3.98 -12.42
C VAL A 44 30.43 5.49 -12.19
N ILE A 45 30.24 5.94 -10.95
CA ILE A 45 30.33 7.35 -10.57
C ILE A 45 31.77 7.86 -10.74
N GLU A 46 32.75 7.13 -10.21
CA GLU A 46 34.18 7.48 -10.34
C GLU A 46 34.60 7.61 -11.81
N LYS A 47 34.08 6.74 -12.68
CA LYS A 47 34.39 6.76 -14.12
C LYS A 47 33.70 7.91 -14.87
N ILE A 48 32.39 8.09 -14.68
CA ILE A 48 31.60 9.06 -15.46
C ILE A 48 31.82 10.49 -14.96
N TYR A 49 32.00 10.68 -13.66
CA TYR A 49 32.04 11.98 -13.00
C TYR A 49 33.42 12.33 -12.42
N ALA A 50 34.51 11.69 -12.89
CA ALA A 50 35.88 11.95 -12.43
C ALA A 50 36.23 13.45 -12.41
N ASN A 51 35.83 14.18 -13.46
CA ASN A 51 36.10 15.61 -13.63
C ASN A 51 35.15 16.52 -12.82
N ASN A 52 34.21 15.94 -12.08
CA ASN A 52 33.26 16.66 -11.24
C ASN A 52 33.57 16.54 -9.74
N LYS A 53 34.73 15.98 -9.37
CA LYS A 53 35.24 16.00 -8.01
C LYS A 53 35.43 17.44 -7.47
N PRO A 54 35.42 17.65 -6.15
CA PRO A 54 35.27 16.63 -5.10
C PRO A 54 33.85 16.07 -4.96
N PHE A 55 33.76 14.89 -4.33
CA PHE A 55 32.50 14.28 -3.88
C PHE A 55 32.32 14.50 -2.39
N TYR A 56 31.09 14.37 -1.93
CA TYR A 56 30.69 14.75 -0.59
C TYR A 56 29.80 13.68 0.06
N GLU A 57 29.77 13.73 1.39
CA GLU A 57 28.89 12.98 2.27
C GLU A 57 28.08 13.98 3.12
N TRP A 58 26.87 13.59 3.51
CA TRP A 58 26.10 14.37 4.49
C TRP A 58 26.57 14.08 5.91
N VAL A 59 26.83 12.80 6.18
CA VAL A 59 27.45 12.28 7.40
C VAL A 59 28.34 11.12 7.00
N SER A 60 29.42 10.88 7.74
CA SER A 60 30.13 9.61 7.64
C SER A 60 29.54 8.63 8.64
N PHE A 61 29.65 7.33 8.40
CA PHE A 61 29.12 6.34 9.34
C PHE A 61 30.08 5.21 9.62
N ILE A 62 30.02 4.68 10.84
CA ILE A 62 30.62 3.40 11.22
C ILE A 62 29.48 2.43 11.51
N GLU A 63 29.54 1.24 10.93
CA GLU A 63 28.68 0.13 11.33
C GLU A 63 29.17 -0.43 12.67
N ARG A 64 28.29 -0.44 13.66
CA ARG A 64 28.52 -1.09 14.94
C ARG A 64 28.38 -2.60 14.78
N GLU A 65 29.06 -3.33 15.65
CA GLU A 65 28.78 -4.74 15.85
C GLU A 65 27.32 -4.91 16.27
N ARG A 66 26.63 -5.83 15.60
CA ARG A 66 25.20 -6.04 15.78
C ARG A 66 25.00 -7.18 16.79
N PRO A 67 24.51 -6.91 18.01
CA PRO A 67 24.22 -7.96 18.96
C PRO A 67 23.18 -8.92 18.39
N GLN A 68 23.45 -10.21 18.53
CA GLN A 68 22.67 -11.29 17.94
C GLN A 68 22.36 -12.37 18.97
N ASP A 69 21.12 -12.83 18.94
CA ASP A 69 20.69 -14.06 19.59
C ASP A 69 20.55 -15.15 18.52
N ILE A 70 20.90 -16.39 18.87
CA ILE A 70 20.70 -17.55 18.00
C ILE A 70 19.54 -18.34 18.60
N ASP A 71 18.46 -18.51 17.83
CA ASP A 71 17.38 -19.39 18.22
C ASP A 71 17.95 -20.82 18.39
N PRO A 72 17.90 -21.43 19.59
CA PRO A 72 18.53 -22.72 19.84
C PRO A 72 17.88 -23.88 19.07
N SER A 73 16.65 -23.69 18.57
CA SER A 73 15.85 -24.70 17.91
C SER A 73 15.91 -24.62 16.38
N SER A 74 15.98 -23.40 15.82
CA SER A 74 16.04 -23.18 14.37
C SER A 74 17.44 -22.80 13.87
N GLY A 75 18.32 -22.33 14.76
CA GLY A 75 19.63 -21.77 14.40
C GLY A 75 19.55 -20.39 13.75
N GLU A 76 18.38 -19.75 13.74
CA GLU A 76 18.19 -18.43 13.13
C GLU A 76 18.82 -17.32 13.98
N ILE A 77 19.45 -16.36 13.29
CA ILE A 77 20.08 -15.19 13.90
C ILE A 77 19.05 -14.08 14.03
N ALA A 78 18.72 -13.72 15.27
CA ALA A 78 17.86 -12.59 15.60
C ALA A 78 18.73 -11.41 16.10
N TYR A 79 18.74 -10.30 15.34
CA TYR A 79 19.46 -9.10 15.76
C TYR A 79 18.64 -8.30 16.78
N THR A 80 19.23 -7.97 17.93
CA THR A 80 18.53 -7.32 19.05
C THR A 80 18.67 -5.79 19.05
N ASP A 81 19.43 -5.23 18.11
CA ASP A 81 19.67 -3.78 18.00
C ASP A 81 18.46 -2.95 17.53
N GLY A 82 17.33 -3.58 17.20
CA GLY A 82 16.12 -2.89 16.72
C GLY A 82 16.32 -2.14 15.39
N GLY A 83 17.37 -2.49 14.64
CA GLY A 83 17.77 -1.80 13.43
C GLY A 83 18.55 -0.50 13.67
N TRP A 84 19.14 -0.31 14.85
CA TRP A 84 19.96 0.86 15.20
C TRP A 84 21.42 0.43 15.37
N TYR A 85 22.18 0.48 14.28
CA TYR A 85 23.54 -0.05 14.25
C TYR A 85 24.54 0.85 13.53
N HIS A 86 24.19 2.09 13.18
CA HIS A 86 25.16 3.05 12.64
C HIS A 86 25.55 4.11 13.69
N ASP A 87 26.83 4.45 13.72
CA ASP A 87 27.33 5.68 14.31
C ASP A 87 27.52 6.73 13.22
N TYR A 88 26.60 7.70 13.16
CA TYR A 88 26.76 8.86 12.29
C TYR A 88 27.77 9.83 12.90
N LYS A 89 28.94 9.90 12.27
CA LYS A 89 29.95 10.92 12.52
C LYS A 89 29.53 12.21 11.85
N ASN A 90 29.84 13.33 12.51
CA ASN A 90 29.65 14.68 11.97
C ASN A 90 28.18 15.04 11.68
N PHE A 91 27.22 14.38 12.36
CA PHE A 91 25.81 14.77 12.27
C PHE A 91 25.61 16.23 12.74
N ASP A 92 26.27 16.63 13.83
CA ASP A 92 26.22 18.01 14.32
C ASP A 92 26.78 19.00 13.29
N THR A 93 27.89 18.67 12.62
CA THR A 93 28.45 19.47 11.52
C THR A 93 27.44 19.63 10.37
N MET A 94 26.69 18.59 10.05
CA MET A 94 25.62 18.66 9.06
C MET A 94 24.47 19.55 9.51
N VAL A 95 24.04 19.47 10.77
CA VAL A 95 23.01 20.35 11.32
C VAL A 95 23.48 21.81 11.27
N GLU A 96 24.70 22.11 11.73
CA GLU A 96 25.28 23.46 11.70
C GLU A 96 25.39 24.04 10.29
N TYR A 97 25.69 23.19 9.31
CA TYR A 97 25.71 23.57 7.89
C TYR A 97 24.30 23.89 7.40
N MET A 98 23.33 23.01 7.66
CA MET A 98 21.93 23.22 7.23
C MET A 98 21.29 24.44 7.91
N ASP A 99 21.63 24.73 9.16
CA ASP A 99 21.22 25.95 9.88
C ASP A 99 21.70 27.23 9.19
N LYS A 100 22.84 27.18 8.50
CA LYS A 100 23.37 28.32 7.72
C LYS A 100 22.76 28.40 6.34
N GLU A 101 22.49 27.26 5.69
CA GLU A 101 22.02 27.23 4.30
C GLU A 101 20.51 27.41 4.16
N LEU A 102 19.71 26.72 4.98
CA LEU A 102 18.24 26.73 4.85
C LEU A 102 17.62 28.14 4.91
N PRO A 103 18.04 29.06 5.80
CA PRO A 103 17.51 30.42 5.80
C PRO A 103 17.76 31.19 4.49
N LYS A 104 18.83 30.85 3.75
CA LYS A 104 19.16 31.49 2.47
C LYS A 104 18.28 31.02 1.32
N LEU A 105 17.74 29.80 1.42
CA LEU A 105 16.91 29.18 0.39
C LEU A 105 15.45 29.61 0.46
N GLY A 106 15.03 30.22 1.58
CA GLY A 106 13.65 30.62 1.80
C GLY A 106 12.72 29.42 2.06
N THR A 107 11.46 29.55 1.65
CA THR A 107 10.46 28.49 1.85
C THR A 107 10.67 27.36 0.84
N ILE A 108 10.81 26.13 1.33
CA ILE A 108 10.94 24.94 0.49
C ILE A 108 9.61 24.20 0.48
N ASP A 109 9.06 23.89 -0.68
CA ASP A 109 7.82 23.11 -0.76
C ASP A 109 8.08 21.60 -0.62
N ALA A 110 9.11 21.10 -1.31
CA ALA A 110 9.50 19.71 -1.25
C ALA A 110 11.01 19.54 -1.17
N VAL A 111 11.46 18.57 -0.39
CA VAL A 111 12.84 18.13 -0.33
C VAL A 111 12.95 16.75 -0.99
N VAL A 112 13.97 16.58 -1.84
CA VAL A 112 14.24 15.30 -2.50
C VAL A 112 15.57 14.76 -1.99
N GLY A 113 15.56 13.56 -1.42
CA GLY A 113 16.73 12.84 -0.95
C GLY A 113 16.97 11.56 -1.74
N PHE A 114 18.21 11.33 -2.17
CA PHE A 114 18.63 10.06 -2.77
C PHE A 114 19.53 9.29 -1.81
N SER A 115 19.26 7.99 -1.55
CA SER A 115 20.09 7.12 -0.70
C SER A 115 20.42 7.76 0.67
N GLN A 116 21.68 8.04 1.00
CA GLN A 116 22.05 8.75 2.23
C GLN A 116 21.35 10.12 2.36
N GLY A 117 21.16 10.84 1.25
CA GLY A 117 20.41 12.09 1.25
C GLY A 117 18.96 11.93 1.72
N ALA A 118 18.34 10.78 1.44
CA ALA A 118 17.00 10.47 1.97
C ALA A 118 17.04 10.18 3.48
N GLN A 119 18.04 9.43 3.96
CA GLN A 119 18.23 9.21 5.40
C GLN A 119 18.36 10.53 6.17
N MET A 120 19.20 11.43 5.65
CA MET A 120 19.49 12.69 6.33
C MET A 120 18.34 13.68 6.21
N MET A 121 17.64 13.72 5.08
CA MET A 121 16.37 14.45 4.95
C MET A 121 15.36 14.01 6.02
N THR A 122 15.17 12.70 6.21
CA THR A 122 14.27 12.15 7.23
C THR A 122 14.72 12.54 8.64
N ALA A 123 16.01 12.38 8.95
CA ALA A 123 16.60 12.77 10.23
C ALA A 123 16.43 14.26 10.54
N LEU A 124 16.75 15.14 9.58
CA LEU A 124 16.60 16.59 9.72
C LEU A 124 15.13 17.00 9.88
N SER A 125 14.20 16.34 9.19
CA SER A 125 12.76 16.59 9.34
C SER A 125 12.32 16.43 10.80
N MET A 126 12.74 15.34 11.45
CA MET A 126 12.42 15.09 12.86
C MET A 126 13.23 15.96 13.81
N TRP A 127 14.50 16.20 13.51
CA TRP A 127 15.37 17.06 14.31
C TRP A 127 14.79 18.47 14.44
N TYR A 128 14.48 19.13 13.32
CA TYR A 128 13.93 20.49 13.32
C TYR A 128 12.52 20.57 13.90
N LEU A 129 11.69 19.56 13.62
CA LEU A 129 10.35 19.51 14.20
C LEU A 129 10.41 19.40 15.73
N GLN A 130 11.28 18.56 16.28
CA GLN A 130 11.32 18.37 17.74
C GLN A 130 12.09 19.46 18.48
N LYS A 131 13.20 19.94 17.92
CA LYS A 131 14.05 20.92 18.58
C LYS A 131 13.56 22.35 18.42
N HIS A 132 12.93 22.66 17.29
CA HIS A 132 12.59 24.04 16.91
C HIS A 132 11.13 24.21 16.50
N ASN A 133 10.31 23.15 16.56
CA ASN A 133 8.94 23.15 16.02
C ASN A 133 8.87 23.71 14.59
N THR A 134 9.90 23.43 13.79
CA THR A 134 10.11 24.03 12.47
C THR A 134 9.97 22.98 11.38
N ARG A 135 9.22 23.33 10.33
CA ARG A 135 9.09 22.54 9.10
C ARG A 135 9.70 23.33 7.96
N TRP A 136 10.95 23.02 7.61
CA TRP A 136 11.64 23.68 6.50
C TRP A 136 11.05 23.33 5.14
N TRP A 137 10.40 22.17 5.03
CA TRP A 137 9.73 21.69 3.83
C TRP A 137 8.35 21.11 4.14
N LYS A 138 7.46 21.10 3.14
CA LYS A 138 6.09 20.56 3.28
C LYS A 138 6.01 19.07 2.90
N CYS A 139 6.85 18.60 1.98
CA CYS A 139 6.82 17.22 1.47
C CYS A 139 8.24 16.61 1.39
N CYS A 140 8.34 15.33 1.70
CA CYS A 140 9.58 14.54 1.63
C CYS A 140 9.54 13.54 0.47
N VAL A 141 10.49 13.61 -0.46
CA VAL A 141 10.62 12.64 -1.55
C VAL A 141 11.87 11.79 -1.32
N SER A 142 11.67 10.55 -0.89
CA SER A 142 12.72 9.56 -0.65
C SER A 142 12.93 8.71 -1.90
N VAL A 143 14.15 8.72 -2.45
CA VAL A 143 14.53 7.90 -3.61
C VAL A 143 15.62 6.92 -3.20
N CYS A 144 15.32 5.62 -3.23
CA CYS A 144 16.22 4.55 -2.81
C CYS A 144 16.85 4.81 -1.43
N GLY A 145 16.08 5.37 -0.50
CA GLY A 145 16.52 5.76 0.84
C GLY A 145 16.31 4.65 1.86
N PRO A 146 17.36 3.92 2.29
CA PRO A 146 17.20 2.92 3.35
C PRO A 146 16.92 3.60 4.70
N ARG A 147 16.22 2.92 5.61
CA ARG A 147 15.86 3.39 6.96
C ARG A 147 16.99 4.16 7.64
N VAL A 148 16.66 5.18 8.44
CA VAL A 148 17.63 5.82 9.34
C VAL A 148 18.12 4.79 10.36
N ARG A 149 19.44 4.67 10.51
CA ARG A 149 20.10 3.65 11.37
C ARG A 149 20.94 4.24 12.49
N GLY A 150 21.09 5.56 12.53
CA GLY A 150 21.95 6.25 13.48
C GLY A 150 21.49 6.06 14.93
N VAL A 151 22.27 5.35 15.75
CA VAL A 151 21.93 5.10 17.16
C VAL A 151 21.65 6.39 17.93
N PRO A 152 22.45 7.47 17.81
CA PRO A 152 22.16 8.73 18.50
C PRO A 152 20.85 9.40 18.06
N LEU A 153 20.32 9.06 16.89
CA LEU A 153 19.08 9.60 16.36
C LEU A 153 17.84 8.81 16.81
N ARG A 154 18.02 7.64 17.43
CA ARG A 154 16.91 6.79 17.91
C ARG A 154 15.86 7.57 18.71
N PRO A 155 16.20 8.48 19.66
CA PRO A 155 15.20 9.25 20.40
C PRO A 155 14.33 10.18 19.56
N LEU A 156 14.73 10.48 18.31
CA LEU A 156 13.87 11.21 17.38
C LEU A 156 12.72 10.33 16.86
N PHE A 157 12.89 9.01 16.80
CA PHE A 157 12.00 8.08 16.13
C PHE A 157 11.37 7.05 17.07
N GLU A 158 11.71 7.06 18.36
CA GLU A 158 11.13 6.20 19.38
C GLU A 158 10.84 6.99 20.65
N ASN A 159 9.71 6.68 21.28
CA ASN A 159 9.35 7.17 22.60
C ASN A 159 10.14 6.42 23.69
N PRO A 160 10.19 6.93 24.94
CA PRO A 160 10.91 6.26 26.04
C PRO A 160 10.43 4.84 26.35
N ASP A 161 9.18 4.52 26.00
CA ASP A 161 8.58 3.18 26.14
C ASP A 161 8.90 2.23 24.97
N GLY A 162 9.71 2.69 23.99
CA GLY A 162 10.10 1.95 22.80
C GLY A 162 9.07 1.98 21.66
N THR A 163 7.93 2.67 21.83
CA THR A 163 6.95 2.79 20.75
C THR A 163 7.47 3.72 19.63
N PRO A 164 7.14 3.44 18.36
CA PRO A 164 7.57 4.29 17.25
C PRO A 164 7.02 5.71 17.35
N ARG A 165 7.87 6.69 17.05
CA ARG A 165 7.50 8.06 16.76
C ARG A 165 7.65 8.30 15.27
N LEU A 166 6.52 8.31 14.58
CA LEU A 166 6.46 8.40 13.13
C LEU A 166 6.76 9.83 12.64
N VAL A 167 7.29 9.92 11.42
CA VAL A 167 7.62 11.18 10.76
C VAL A 167 6.33 11.81 10.22
N PRO A 168 5.88 12.96 10.76
CA PRO A 168 4.57 13.51 10.44
C PRO A 168 4.65 14.44 9.22
N PHE A 169 5.20 13.95 8.11
CA PHE A 169 5.36 14.71 6.87
C PHE A 169 4.77 13.92 5.69
N PRO A 170 4.00 14.58 4.80
CA PRO A 170 3.66 14.02 3.49
C PRO A 170 4.92 13.47 2.82
N SER A 171 4.86 12.23 2.32
CA SER A 171 6.04 11.61 1.72
C SER A 171 5.74 10.75 0.50
N ILE A 172 6.69 10.74 -0.44
CA ILE A 172 6.69 9.88 -1.62
C ILE A 172 7.96 9.03 -1.53
N HIS A 173 7.81 7.71 -1.63
CA HIS A 173 8.93 6.77 -1.58
C HIS A 173 9.06 6.04 -2.91
N ILE A 174 10.19 6.26 -3.57
CA ILE A 174 10.54 5.65 -4.85
C ILE A 174 11.60 4.59 -4.58
N VAL A 175 11.26 3.33 -4.83
CA VAL A 175 12.12 2.19 -4.51
C VAL A 175 12.46 1.42 -5.79
N GLY A 176 13.75 1.20 -6.03
CA GLY A 176 14.22 0.37 -7.14
C GLY A 176 13.91 -1.11 -6.88
N LYS A 177 13.18 -1.77 -7.80
CA LYS A 177 12.79 -3.19 -7.67
C LYS A 177 13.99 -4.13 -7.53
N THR A 178 15.12 -3.78 -8.13
CA THR A 178 16.38 -4.54 -8.13
C THR A 178 17.43 -3.95 -7.19
N ASP A 179 17.07 -2.96 -6.36
CA ASP A 179 17.99 -2.34 -5.41
C ASP A 179 18.31 -3.32 -4.28
N ILE A 180 19.59 -3.52 -3.98
CA ILE A 180 20.04 -4.38 -2.87
C ILE A 180 19.54 -3.85 -1.52
N TRP A 181 19.27 -2.54 -1.42
CA TRP A 181 18.73 -1.88 -0.24
C TRP A 181 17.20 -1.79 -0.24
N LYS A 182 16.51 -2.48 -1.16
CA LYS A 182 15.04 -2.45 -1.28
C LYS A 182 14.32 -2.67 0.05
N ARG A 183 14.75 -3.68 0.83
CA ARG A 183 14.19 -3.96 2.16
C ARG A 183 14.34 -2.75 3.10
N GLY A 184 15.54 -2.18 3.16
CA GLY A 184 15.80 -0.97 3.95
C GLY A 184 14.93 0.22 3.52
N CYS A 185 14.60 0.33 2.23
CA CYS A 185 13.72 1.38 1.74
C CYS A 185 12.27 1.20 2.21
N TYR A 186 11.76 -0.03 2.26
CA TYR A 186 10.45 -0.29 2.86
C TYR A 186 10.44 -0.01 4.37
N GLU A 187 11.52 -0.33 5.06
CA GLU A 187 11.66 0.04 6.48
C GLU A 187 11.70 1.57 6.68
N MET A 188 12.18 2.34 5.70
CA MET A 188 12.06 3.81 5.72
C MET A 188 10.60 4.25 5.58
N VAL A 189 9.79 3.59 4.75
CA VAL A 189 8.34 3.88 4.62
C VAL A 189 7.66 3.74 5.98
N ASP A 190 7.95 2.66 6.71
CA ASP A 190 7.37 2.38 8.03
C ASP A 190 7.82 3.39 9.12
N MET A 191 8.79 4.28 8.83
CA MET A 191 9.14 5.40 9.72
C MET A 191 8.17 6.59 9.58
N TYR A 192 7.40 6.69 8.51
CA TYR A 192 6.51 7.82 8.25
C TYR A 192 5.09 7.55 8.74
N GLU A 193 4.37 8.61 9.10
CA GLU A 193 2.94 8.51 9.33
C GLU A 193 2.23 8.13 8.02
N ASP A 194 1.23 7.26 8.11
CA ASP A 194 0.42 6.89 6.95
C ASP A 194 -0.40 8.09 6.43
N GLN A 195 -0.83 8.99 7.32
CA GLN A 195 -1.72 10.11 7.00
C GLN A 195 -1.35 11.40 7.75
N PRO A 196 -0.17 11.97 7.48
CA PRO A 196 0.26 13.18 8.15
C PRO A 196 -0.58 14.38 7.74
N GLU A 197 -0.68 15.37 8.62
CA GLU A 197 -1.36 16.63 8.34
C GLU A 197 -0.78 17.31 7.08
N GLY A 198 -1.65 17.71 6.15
CA GLY A 198 -1.25 18.34 4.89
C GLY A 198 -0.88 17.38 3.75
N ALA A 199 -0.97 16.06 3.94
CA ALA A 199 -0.75 15.11 2.85
C ALA A 199 -1.84 15.25 1.77
N ALA A 200 -1.41 15.30 0.52
CA ALA A 200 -2.32 15.09 -0.61
C ALA A 200 -2.85 13.65 -0.49
N ARG A 201 -4.16 13.53 -0.23
CA ARG A 201 -4.81 12.24 -0.08
C ARG A 201 -5.05 11.64 -1.45
N ASP A 202 -4.25 10.65 -1.84
CA ASP A 202 -4.59 9.79 -2.96
C ASP A 202 -5.72 8.83 -2.54
N LYS A 203 -6.96 9.32 -2.73
CA LYS A 203 -8.24 8.70 -3.14
C LYS A 203 -8.50 7.18 -3.07
N PHE A 204 -7.83 6.36 -2.25
CA PHE A 204 -7.94 4.90 -2.42
C PHE A 204 -8.06 4.08 -1.12
N VAL A 205 -9.23 4.12 -0.48
CA VAL A 205 -9.59 3.26 0.68
C VAL A 205 -9.24 1.78 0.44
N MET A 206 -9.52 1.25 -0.76
CA MET A 206 -9.21 -0.14 -1.09
C MET A 206 -7.71 -0.43 -1.22
N GLN A 207 -6.91 0.55 -1.66
CA GLN A 207 -5.45 0.40 -1.71
C GLN A 207 -4.87 0.30 -0.30
N ASP A 208 -5.40 1.10 0.62
CA ASP A 208 -4.99 1.08 2.02
C ASP A 208 -5.32 -0.28 2.67
N GLN A 209 -6.57 -0.72 2.53
CA GLN A 209 -7.03 -1.98 3.10
C GLN A 209 -6.31 -3.21 2.54
N THR A 210 -5.80 -3.14 1.31
CA THR A 210 -5.08 -4.26 0.67
C THR A 210 -3.56 -4.14 0.76
N ARG A 211 -3.01 -3.17 1.50
CA ARG A 211 -1.57 -2.89 1.58
C ARG A 211 -0.73 -4.13 1.90
N ALA A 212 -1.14 -4.92 2.90
CA ALA A 212 -0.44 -6.12 3.32
C ALA A 212 -0.36 -7.18 2.20
N LEU A 213 -1.49 -7.47 1.55
CA LEU A 213 -1.53 -8.37 0.40
C LEU A 213 -0.63 -7.87 -0.75
N ARG A 214 -0.71 -6.58 -1.06
CA ARG A 214 0.08 -5.97 -2.13
C ARG A 214 1.58 -6.06 -1.88
N ARG A 215 2.04 -5.88 -0.63
CA ARG A 215 3.46 -6.02 -0.27
C ARG A 215 3.99 -7.43 -0.57
N ILE A 216 3.22 -8.46 -0.22
CA ILE A 216 3.61 -9.86 -0.46
C ILE A 216 3.53 -10.23 -1.94
N MET A 217 2.49 -9.75 -2.63
CA MET A 217 2.27 -10.06 -4.04
C MET A 217 3.08 -9.17 -5.01
N GLU A 218 3.82 -8.17 -4.53
CA GLU A 218 4.65 -7.25 -5.36
C GLU A 218 5.54 -7.97 -6.38
N PRO A 219 6.22 -9.09 -6.05
CA PRO A 219 7.05 -9.80 -7.02
C PRO A 219 6.26 -10.60 -8.07
N HIS A 220 4.93 -10.73 -7.89
CA HIS A 220 4.12 -11.71 -8.61
C HIS A 220 2.89 -11.14 -9.32
N ALA A 221 2.38 -9.98 -8.90
CA ALA A 221 1.15 -9.42 -9.43
C ALA A 221 1.16 -7.89 -9.45
N GLU A 222 0.50 -7.34 -10.47
CA GLU A 222 0.13 -5.93 -10.55
C GLU A 222 -1.30 -5.76 -10.04
N PHE A 223 -1.58 -4.64 -9.37
CA PHE A 223 -2.91 -4.35 -8.81
C PHE A 223 -3.53 -3.17 -9.55
N VAL A 224 -4.70 -3.41 -10.13
CA VAL A 224 -5.55 -2.39 -10.75
C VAL A 224 -6.77 -2.16 -9.85
N PHE A 225 -7.06 -0.90 -9.56
CA PHE A 225 -8.18 -0.49 -8.71
C PHE A 225 -9.22 0.24 -9.53
N ALA A 226 -10.47 -0.22 -9.48
CA ALA A 226 -11.60 0.42 -10.13
C ALA A 226 -12.48 1.12 -9.09
N THR A 227 -12.80 2.39 -9.32
CA THR A 227 -13.80 3.12 -8.54
C THR A 227 -15.19 2.75 -9.03
N ALA A 228 -16.10 2.44 -8.10
CA ALA A 228 -17.45 2.05 -8.45
C ALA A 228 -18.21 3.18 -9.19
N PRO A 229 -19.16 2.85 -10.10
CA PRO A 229 -19.73 3.83 -11.04
C PRO A 229 -20.83 4.74 -10.47
N PHE A 230 -21.26 4.54 -9.23
CA PHE A 230 -22.32 5.34 -8.61
C PHE A 230 -21.80 6.08 -7.40
N GLU A 231 -22.15 7.37 -7.31
CA GLU A 231 -21.99 8.13 -6.07
C GLU A 231 -22.91 7.54 -4.99
N ALA A 232 -22.37 7.36 -3.79
CA ALA A 232 -23.06 6.77 -2.65
C ALA A 232 -24.23 7.67 -2.21
N ARG A 233 -25.42 7.08 -2.03
CA ARG A 233 -26.65 7.82 -1.64
C ARG A 233 -26.88 7.92 -0.13
N GLY A 234 -25.99 7.34 0.67
CA GLY A 234 -26.11 7.29 2.12
C GLY A 234 -24.76 7.42 2.80
N PRO A 235 -24.75 7.52 4.14
CA PRO A 235 -23.50 7.59 4.89
C PRO A 235 -22.69 6.31 4.66
N SER A 236 -21.39 6.49 4.52
CA SER A 236 -20.43 5.40 4.60
C SER A 236 -20.29 4.90 6.04
N ASP A 237 -19.52 3.83 6.23
CA ASP A 237 -19.14 3.36 7.57
C ASP A 237 -18.54 4.51 8.39
N GLU A 238 -18.89 4.63 9.68
CA GLU A 238 -18.47 5.75 10.55
C GLU A 238 -16.95 5.91 10.63
N VAL A 239 -16.19 4.82 10.57
CA VAL A 239 -14.73 4.87 10.55
C VAL A 239 -14.24 5.41 9.22
N ILE A 240 -14.89 5.02 8.12
CA ILE A 240 -14.57 5.56 6.79
C ILE A 240 -14.93 7.04 6.71
N GLU A 241 -16.12 7.44 7.14
CA GLU A 241 -16.50 8.86 7.22
C GLU A 241 -15.50 9.62 8.08
N ARG A 242 -15.16 9.15 9.28
CA ARG A 242 -14.22 9.86 10.16
C ARG A 242 -12.82 10.00 9.55
N LEU A 243 -12.30 8.96 8.91
CA LEU A 243 -10.95 8.96 8.34
C LEU A 243 -10.89 9.70 7.00
N TYR A 244 -11.96 9.60 6.21
CA TYR A 244 -12.01 9.98 4.81
C TYR A 244 -13.10 11.03 4.49
N GLU A 245 -13.64 11.76 5.48
CA GLU A 245 -14.69 12.78 5.30
C GLU A 245 -14.33 13.78 4.20
N LYS A 246 -13.06 14.20 4.19
CA LYS A 246 -12.52 15.16 3.21
C LYS A 246 -12.34 14.57 1.81
N ASP A 247 -12.49 13.26 1.68
CA ASP A 247 -12.33 12.49 0.45
C ASP A 247 -13.67 12.12 -0.20
N ALA A 248 -14.78 12.67 0.30
CA ALA A 248 -16.08 12.61 -0.35
C ALA A 248 -16.03 13.23 -1.78
N PRO A 249 -16.85 12.74 -2.73
CA PRO A 249 -17.90 11.75 -2.51
C PRO A 249 -17.39 10.30 -2.53
N PHE A 250 -18.05 9.44 -1.76
CA PHE A 250 -17.85 7.99 -1.79
C PHE A 250 -18.65 7.34 -2.91
N TYR A 251 -18.28 6.11 -3.29
CA TYR A 251 -18.87 5.40 -4.41
C TYR A 251 -19.37 4.01 -4.01
N GLU A 252 -20.46 3.58 -4.62
CA GLU A 252 -21.05 2.26 -4.47
C GLU A 252 -21.23 1.57 -5.83
N TRP A 253 -21.22 0.24 -5.85
CA TRP A 253 -21.34 -0.53 -7.08
C TRP A 253 -22.76 -0.57 -7.61
N GLY A 254 -23.78 -0.40 -6.77
CA GLY A 254 -25.15 -0.29 -7.25
C GLY A 254 -26.11 -0.06 -6.11
N TYR A 255 -27.26 0.52 -6.42
CA TYR A 255 -28.26 0.80 -5.39
C TYR A 255 -29.05 -0.47 -5.08
N VAL A 256 -29.11 -0.84 -3.81
CA VAL A 256 -29.85 -2.01 -3.36
C VAL A 256 -31.21 -1.58 -2.80
N THR A 257 -32.27 -1.92 -3.52
CA THR A 257 -33.65 -1.77 -3.04
C THR A 257 -34.06 -3.06 -2.34
N LYS A 258 -34.47 -2.97 -1.07
CA LYS A 258 -35.04 -4.10 -0.34
C LYS A 258 -36.51 -4.27 -0.73
N LEU A 259 -36.86 -5.44 -1.23
CA LEU A 259 -38.23 -5.84 -1.52
C LEU A 259 -38.88 -6.39 -0.23
N GLY A 260 -40.22 -6.49 -0.23
CA GLY A 260 -40.94 -7.11 0.87
C GLY A 260 -40.55 -8.57 1.05
N ARG A 261 -39.98 -8.91 2.22
CA ARG A 261 -39.61 -10.29 2.56
C ARG A 261 -40.87 -11.12 2.80
N GLN A 262 -40.93 -12.33 2.25
CA GLN A 262 -42.04 -13.23 2.47
C GLN A 262 -41.91 -13.89 3.86
N SER A 263 -42.97 -13.82 4.66
CA SER A 263 -42.95 -14.33 6.06
C SER A 263 -42.86 -15.84 6.16
N ASP A 264 -43.26 -16.56 5.11
CA ASP A 264 -43.20 -18.03 5.01
C ASP A 264 -41.84 -18.56 4.53
N GLY A 265 -40.88 -17.67 4.24
CA GLY A 265 -39.55 -18.04 3.74
C GLY A 265 -39.51 -18.47 2.28
N SER A 266 -40.62 -18.36 1.55
CA SER A 266 -40.73 -18.78 0.13
C SER A 266 -39.82 -18.00 -0.82
N ASP A 267 -39.38 -16.79 -0.42
CA ASP A 267 -38.42 -16.01 -1.19
C ASP A 267 -37.01 -16.63 -1.23
N ASN A 268 -36.71 -17.64 -0.41
CA ASN A 268 -35.42 -18.34 -0.34
C ASN A 268 -34.21 -17.40 -0.23
N GLY A 269 -34.41 -16.21 0.33
CA GLY A 269 -33.37 -15.19 0.48
C GLY A 269 -33.20 -14.25 -0.72
N TRP A 270 -34.09 -14.31 -1.71
CA TRP A 270 -34.16 -13.44 -2.89
C TRP A 270 -35.17 -12.30 -2.66
N TYR A 271 -34.70 -11.21 -2.06
CA TYR A 271 -35.55 -10.09 -1.67
C TYR A 271 -34.89 -8.73 -1.91
N HIS A 272 -33.88 -8.66 -2.79
CA HIS A 272 -33.28 -7.40 -3.22
C HIS A 272 -33.53 -7.13 -4.71
N GLN A 273 -33.39 -5.87 -5.10
CA GLN A 273 -33.25 -5.41 -6.48
C GLN A 273 -32.05 -4.46 -6.59
N TYR A 274 -31.12 -4.77 -7.48
CA TYR A 274 -29.88 -4.04 -7.77
C TYR A 274 -30.15 -3.11 -8.94
N VAL A 275 -30.36 -1.85 -8.63
CA VAL A 275 -30.63 -0.83 -9.63
C VAL A 275 -29.31 -0.39 -10.25
N GLY A 276 -29.21 -0.48 -11.57
CA GLY A 276 -28.02 -0.09 -12.34
C GLY A 276 -26.98 -1.20 -12.55
N PHE A 277 -27.36 -2.47 -12.39
CA PHE A 277 -26.44 -3.59 -12.62
C PHE A 277 -25.87 -3.62 -14.06
N ASP A 278 -26.67 -3.24 -15.05
CA ASP A 278 -26.24 -3.01 -16.44
C ASP A 278 -25.07 -2.03 -16.55
N ARG A 279 -25.15 -0.88 -15.85
CA ARG A 279 -24.06 0.10 -15.81
C ARG A 279 -22.82 -0.43 -15.08
N VAL A 280 -22.98 -1.34 -14.13
CA VAL A 280 -21.84 -2.04 -13.50
C VAL A 280 -21.14 -2.92 -14.52
N VAL A 281 -21.90 -3.69 -15.30
CA VAL A 281 -21.34 -4.51 -16.37
C VAL A 281 -20.57 -3.62 -17.36
N GLU A 282 -21.19 -2.56 -17.88
CA GLU A 282 -20.54 -1.63 -18.83
C GLU A 282 -19.26 -1.01 -18.25
N HIS A 283 -19.30 -0.60 -16.98
CA HIS A 283 -18.14 -0.03 -16.30
C HIS A 283 -17.00 -1.04 -16.17
N VAL A 284 -17.30 -2.26 -15.71
CA VAL A 284 -16.28 -3.32 -15.52
C VAL A 284 -15.76 -3.81 -16.86
N ASP A 285 -16.59 -3.88 -17.91
CA ASP A 285 -16.16 -4.19 -19.27
C ASP A 285 -15.09 -3.22 -19.77
N LYS A 286 -15.31 -1.91 -19.53
CA LYS A 286 -14.31 -0.90 -19.86
C LYS A 286 -13.00 -1.12 -19.10
N GLN A 287 -13.06 -1.44 -17.81
CA GLN A 287 -11.86 -1.74 -17.01
C GLN A 287 -11.11 -2.97 -17.54
N ILE A 288 -11.85 -4.03 -17.91
CA ILE A 288 -11.27 -5.24 -18.51
C ILE A 288 -10.62 -4.93 -19.86
N GLN A 289 -11.25 -4.08 -20.68
CA GLN A 289 -10.72 -3.69 -21.98
C GLN A 289 -9.45 -2.84 -21.84
N ASP A 290 -9.44 -1.88 -20.92
CA ASP A 290 -8.37 -0.90 -20.79
C ASP A 290 -7.15 -1.47 -20.03
N HIS A 291 -7.35 -2.43 -19.12
CA HIS A 291 -6.32 -2.89 -18.19
C HIS A 291 -6.16 -4.41 -18.09
N GLY A 292 -7.06 -5.17 -18.70
CA GLY A 292 -6.98 -6.63 -18.71
C GLY A 292 -5.90 -7.17 -19.66
N PRO A 293 -5.69 -8.50 -19.66
CA PRO A 293 -6.44 -9.52 -18.92
C PRO A 293 -6.13 -9.53 -17.42
N PHE A 294 -7.07 -10.00 -16.60
CA PHE A 294 -6.90 -10.16 -15.15
C PHE A 294 -6.85 -11.64 -14.76
N ASP A 295 -5.84 -12.03 -13.98
CA ASP A 295 -5.76 -13.40 -13.46
C ASP A 295 -6.65 -13.60 -12.22
N ALA A 296 -6.77 -12.58 -11.37
CA ALA A 296 -7.59 -12.63 -10.16
C ALA A 296 -8.38 -11.33 -9.99
N ALA A 297 -9.50 -11.43 -9.29
CA ALA A 297 -10.34 -10.29 -8.94
C ALA A 297 -10.60 -10.24 -7.43
N ILE A 298 -10.61 -9.03 -6.86
CA ILE A 298 -10.76 -8.80 -5.43
C ILE A 298 -12.02 -7.96 -5.18
N GLY A 299 -12.90 -8.42 -4.29
CA GLY A 299 -14.11 -7.69 -3.90
C GLY A 299 -14.24 -7.56 -2.39
N PHE A 300 -14.59 -6.37 -1.92
CA PHE A 300 -14.91 -6.10 -0.51
C PHE A 300 -16.38 -5.76 -0.33
N SER A 301 -17.06 -6.36 0.65
CA SER A 301 -18.46 -6.03 0.98
C SER A 301 -19.39 -6.11 -0.25
N GLN A 302 -20.03 -5.00 -0.64
CA GLN A 302 -20.81 -4.92 -1.87
C GLN A 302 -19.99 -5.24 -3.14
N GLY A 303 -18.70 -4.87 -3.18
CA GLY A 303 -17.80 -5.29 -4.27
C GLY A 303 -17.61 -6.80 -4.35
N GLY A 304 -17.61 -7.51 -3.21
CA GLY A 304 -17.61 -8.99 -3.19
C GLY A 304 -18.93 -9.57 -3.71
N GLN A 305 -20.05 -8.96 -3.35
CA GLN A 305 -21.38 -9.30 -3.88
C GLN A 305 -21.44 -9.12 -5.42
N MET A 306 -20.95 -7.99 -5.93
CA MET A 306 -20.97 -7.69 -7.35
C MET A 306 -19.97 -8.53 -8.14
N LEU A 307 -18.78 -8.80 -7.60
CA LEU A 307 -17.81 -9.70 -8.22
C LEU A 307 -18.42 -11.09 -8.47
N THR A 308 -19.17 -11.61 -7.49
CA THR A 308 -19.87 -12.90 -7.61
C THR A 308 -21.00 -12.85 -8.64
N ALA A 309 -21.80 -11.78 -8.66
CA ALA A 309 -22.83 -11.56 -9.66
C ALA A 309 -22.25 -11.47 -11.09
N LEU A 310 -21.22 -10.66 -11.28
CA LEU A 310 -20.51 -10.48 -12.55
C LEU A 310 -19.88 -11.79 -13.03
N SER A 311 -19.28 -12.57 -12.14
CA SER A 311 -18.70 -13.88 -12.48
C SER A 311 -19.74 -14.79 -13.15
N MET A 312 -20.92 -14.93 -12.55
CA MET A 312 -21.99 -15.75 -13.11
C MET A 312 -22.63 -15.12 -14.35
N TRP A 313 -22.76 -13.79 -14.37
CA TRP A 313 -23.32 -13.08 -15.51
C TRP A 313 -22.44 -13.25 -16.76
N TYR A 314 -21.12 -13.08 -16.65
CA TYR A 314 -20.19 -13.28 -17.77
C TYR A 314 -20.14 -14.73 -18.25
N LEU A 315 -20.17 -15.70 -17.32
CA LEU A 315 -20.24 -17.12 -17.68
C LEU A 315 -21.54 -17.43 -18.42
N HIS A 316 -22.67 -16.89 -17.96
CA HIS A 316 -23.96 -17.18 -18.57
C HIS A 316 -24.18 -16.46 -19.90
N GLN A 317 -23.89 -15.15 -19.96
CA GLN A 317 -24.21 -14.31 -21.11
C GLN A 317 -23.14 -14.35 -22.21
N ARG A 318 -21.89 -14.64 -21.84
CA ARG A 318 -20.74 -14.53 -22.76
C ARG A 318 -19.90 -15.79 -22.84
N ASN A 319 -20.24 -16.81 -22.05
CA ASN A 319 -19.44 -18.03 -21.90
C ASN A 319 -17.96 -17.70 -21.66
N LYS A 320 -17.70 -16.65 -20.87
CA LYS A 320 -16.35 -16.12 -20.65
C LYS A 320 -16.06 -15.98 -19.17
N ARG A 321 -14.86 -16.43 -18.80
CA ARG A 321 -14.30 -16.29 -17.46
C ARG A 321 -13.18 -15.26 -17.51
N PHE A 322 -13.44 -14.07 -16.96
CA PHE A 322 -12.49 -12.95 -17.00
C PHE A 322 -11.41 -12.99 -15.91
N TRP A 323 -11.55 -13.88 -14.92
CA TRP A 323 -10.57 -14.10 -13.85
C TRP A 323 -10.55 -15.58 -13.44
N LYS A 324 -9.36 -16.07 -13.09
CA LYS A 324 -9.10 -17.44 -12.66
C LYS A 324 -9.38 -17.62 -11.16
N CYS A 325 -9.26 -16.58 -10.34
CA CYS A 325 -9.51 -16.67 -8.89
C CYS A 325 -10.23 -15.43 -8.35
N CYS A 326 -11.08 -15.61 -7.34
CA CYS A 326 -11.73 -14.51 -6.61
C CYS A 326 -11.22 -14.43 -5.16
N LEU A 327 -10.83 -13.24 -4.68
CA LEU A 327 -10.66 -12.95 -3.26
C LEU A 327 -11.80 -12.06 -2.79
N ILE A 328 -12.57 -12.52 -1.81
CA ILE A 328 -13.80 -11.88 -1.34
C ILE A 328 -13.65 -11.62 0.15
N CYS A 329 -13.57 -10.35 0.54
CA CYS A 329 -13.50 -9.94 1.94
C CYS A 329 -14.85 -9.38 2.37
N SER A 330 -15.46 -9.95 3.41
CA SER A 330 -16.78 -9.55 3.93
C SER A 330 -17.89 -9.45 2.87
N GLY A 331 -17.82 -10.25 1.80
CA GLY A 331 -18.82 -10.20 0.72
C GLY A 331 -20.19 -10.71 1.18
N THR A 332 -21.24 -9.92 0.97
CA THR A 332 -22.61 -10.31 1.35
C THR A 332 -23.29 -11.11 0.24
N ARG A 333 -24.14 -12.10 0.58
CA ARG A 333 -24.81 -12.97 -0.39
C ARG A 333 -25.51 -12.17 -1.50
N VAL A 334 -25.44 -12.67 -2.73
CA VAL A 334 -26.25 -12.15 -3.85
C VAL A 334 -27.73 -12.49 -3.60
N ARG A 335 -28.60 -11.47 -3.59
CA ARG A 335 -30.03 -11.59 -3.26
C ARG A 335 -30.96 -10.94 -4.28
N ASP A 336 -30.41 -10.48 -5.40
CA ASP A 336 -31.17 -9.83 -6.45
C ASP A 336 -32.11 -10.83 -7.13
N VAL A 337 -33.40 -10.53 -7.15
CA VAL A 337 -34.44 -11.39 -7.73
C VAL A 337 -34.26 -11.61 -9.24
N GLY A 338 -33.76 -10.61 -9.97
CA GLY A 338 -33.47 -10.68 -11.40
C GLY A 338 -32.21 -11.49 -11.72
N LEU A 339 -31.27 -11.61 -10.77
CA LEU A 339 -30.08 -12.45 -10.90
C LEU A 339 -30.31 -13.90 -10.44
N ARG A 340 -31.43 -14.19 -9.76
CA ARG A 340 -31.78 -15.55 -9.30
C ARG A 340 -31.60 -16.65 -10.37
N PRO A 341 -32.00 -16.48 -11.65
CA PRO A 341 -31.82 -17.52 -12.66
C PRO A 341 -30.35 -17.90 -12.94
N LEU A 342 -29.40 -17.03 -12.57
CA LEU A 342 -27.97 -17.33 -12.66
C LEU A 342 -27.52 -18.31 -11.57
N PHE A 343 -28.18 -18.30 -10.41
CA PHE A 343 -27.80 -19.08 -9.23
C PHE A 343 -28.75 -20.23 -8.92
N GLU A 344 -29.90 -20.34 -9.59
CA GLU A 344 -30.84 -21.44 -9.42
C GLU A 344 -31.24 -22.05 -10.77
N ASN A 345 -31.42 -23.37 -10.78
CA ASN A 345 -32.04 -24.11 -11.87
C ASN A 345 -33.58 -24.00 -11.77
N PRO A 346 -34.32 -24.32 -12.85
CA PRO A 346 -35.79 -24.30 -12.82
C PRO A 346 -36.42 -25.22 -11.76
N ASP A 347 -35.72 -26.28 -11.36
CA ASP A 347 -36.14 -27.20 -10.29
C ASP A 347 -35.81 -26.70 -8.87
N GLY A 348 -35.25 -25.49 -8.74
CA GLY A 348 -34.84 -24.88 -7.47
C GLY A 348 -33.47 -25.32 -6.95
N SER A 349 -32.79 -26.25 -7.63
CA SER A 349 -31.44 -26.65 -7.25
C SER A 349 -30.43 -25.52 -7.51
N THR A 350 -29.43 -25.37 -6.66
CA THR A 350 -28.51 -24.24 -6.75
C THR A 350 -27.41 -24.46 -7.79
N LYS A 351 -27.20 -23.47 -8.67
CA LYS A 351 -26.03 -23.33 -9.53
C LYS A 351 -24.90 -22.68 -8.74
N ARG A 352 -23.78 -23.39 -8.58
CA ARG A 352 -22.62 -22.88 -7.84
C ARG A 352 -21.67 -22.15 -8.79
N VAL A 353 -21.03 -21.10 -8.30
CA VAL A 353 -19.98 -20.37 -9.03
C VAL A 353 -18.79 -21.30 -9.23
N PRO A 354 -18.39 -21.59 -10.50
CA PRO A 354 -17.32 -22.54 -10.81
C PRO A 354 -15.93 -21.88 -10.85
N ILE A 355 -15.69 -20.88 -10.02
CA ILE A 355 -14.41 -20.15 -9.93
C ILE A 355 -13.82 -20.40 -8.54
N PRO A 356 -12.54 -20.79 -8.40
CA PRO A 356 -11.82 -20.83 -7.14
C PRO A 356 -11.98 -19.52 -6.38
N SER A 357 -12.24 -19.62 -5.08
CA SER A 357 -12.52 -18.45 -4.26
C SER A 357 -11.92 -18.54 -2.88
N ILE A 358 -11.44 -17.39 -2.40
CA ILE A 358 -10.95 -17.17 -1.05
C ILE A 358 -11.92 -16.19 -0.37
N HIS A 359 -12.47 -16.58 0.78
CA HIS A 359 -13.42 -15.77 1.55
C HIS A 359 -12.78 -15.36 2.87
N LEU A 360 -12.64 -14.07 3.11
CA LEU A 360 -12.19 -13.52 4.40
C LEU A 360 -13.41 -12.99 5.15
N ILE A 361 -13.66 -13.49 6.36
CA ILE A 361 -14.86 -13.16 7.14
C ILE A 361 -14.50 -12.77 8.57
N GLY A 362 -14.90 -11.57 8.98
CA GLY A 362 -14.73 -11.11 10.35
C GLY A 362 -15.80 -11.71 11.27
N LYS A 363 -15.42 -12.38 12.35
CA LYS A 363 -16.36 -12.97 13.33
C LYS A 363 -17.21 -11.91 14.05
N LYS A 364 -16.74 -10.66 14.10
CA LYS A 364 -17.46 -9.52 14.69
C LYS A 364 -18.13 -8.65 13.63
N ASP A 365 -18.15 -9.10 12.38
CA ASP A 365 -18.83 -8.41 11.28
C ASP A 365 -20.34 -8.47 11.51
N GLN A 366 -21.01 -7.32 11.49
CA GLN A 366 -22.47 -7.26 11.60
C GLN A 366 -23.19 -8.03 10.48
N TYR A 367 -22.49 -8.26 9.36
CA TYR A 367 -22.97 -9.03 8.22
C TYR A 367 -22.48 -10.49 8.22
N TYR A 368 -21.85 -10.98 9.30
CA TYR A 368 -21.26 -12.32 9.40
C TYR A 368 -22.15 -13.42 8.81
N GLY A 369 -23.42 -13.49 9.23
CA GLY A 369 -24.34 -14.51 8.74
C GLY A 369 -24.53 -14.48 7.22
N THR A 370 -24.68 -13.29 6.63
CA THR A 370 -24.82 -13.17 5.17
C THR A 370 -23.50 -13.35 4.43
N CYS A 371 -22.35 -13.14 5.08
CA CYS A 371 -21.03 -13.49 4.54
C CYS A 371 -20.86 -15.01 4.47
N CYS A 372 -21.23 -15.74 5.52
CA CYS A 372 -21.26 -17.20 5.52
C CYS A 372 -22.18 -17.74 4.40
N GLU A 373 -23.39 -17.17 4.26
CA GLU A 373 -24.30 -17.53 3.18
C GLU A 373 -23.72 -17.24 1.77
N HIS A 374 -22.93 -16.18 1.62
CA HIS A 374 -22.25 -15.87 0.36
C HIS A 374 -21.32 -17.02 -0.06
N THR A 375 -20.58 -17.60 0.89
CA THR A 375 -19.67 -18.73 0.60
C THR A 375 -20.41 -19.94 0.01
N ASN A 376 -21.71 -20.09 0.33
CA ASN A 376 -22.52 -21.19 -0.20
C ASN A 376 -22.87 -21.01 -1.69
N LEU A 377 -22.68 -19.83 -2.26
CA LEU A 377 -22.82 -19.62 -3.71
C LEU A 377 -21.69 -20.28 -4.50
N TYR A 378 -20.52 -20.52 -3.89
CA TYR A 378 -19.35 -21.06 -4.57
C TYR A 378 -19.27 -22.60 -4.49
N SER A 379 -18.67 -23.21 -5.51
CA SER A 379 -18.42 -24.66 -5.54
C SER A 379 -17.46 -25.08 -4.41
N ALA A 380 -17.77 -26.19 -3.74
CA ALA A 380 -16.99 -26.65 -2.57
C ALA A 380 -15.55 -27.07 -2.91
N ASN A 381 -15.29 -27.53 -4.13
CA ASN A 381 -14.02 -28.17 -4.49
C ASN A 381 -12.82 -27.20 -4.51
N ASN A 382 -13.04 -25.89 -4.62
CA ASN A 382 -11.97 -24.87 -4.66
C ASN A 382 -12.37 -23.60 -3.88
N LYS A 383 -13.03 -23.78 -2.73
CA LYS A 383 -13.46 -22.70 -1.85
C LYS A 383 -12.66 -22.72 -0.56
N PHE A 384 -11.98 -21.62 -0.26
CA PHE A 384 -11.19 -21.42 0.95
C PHE A 384 -11.87 -20.36 1.81
N VAL A 385 -12.10 -20.64 3.09
CA VAL A 385 -12.75 -19.70 4.02
C VAL A 385 -11.80 -19.46 5.19
N PHE A 386 -11.50 -18.19 5.44
CA PHE A 386 -10.66 -17.73 6.54
C PHE A 386 -11.47 -16.78 7.41
N GLU A 387 -11.67 -17.16 8.67
CA GLU A 387 -12.30 -16.30 9.66
C GLU A 387 -11.26 -15.56 10.49
N HIS A 388 -11.54 -14.31 10.86
CA HIS A 388 -10.66 -13.48 11.70
C HIS A 388 -11.44 -12.76 12.80
N GLU A 389 -10.74 -12.34 13.87
CA GLU A 389 -11.37 -11.78 15.08
C GLU A 389 -11.82 -10.32 14.98
N SER A 390 -11.71 -9.72 13.79
CA SER A 390 -12.11 -8.32 13.55
C SER A 390 -13.53 -8.22 12.99
N GLY A 391 -14.01 -6.98 12.80
CA GLY A 391 -15.31 -6.70 12.18
C GLY A 391 -15.25 -6.61 10.65
N HIS A 392 -16.07 -5.73 10.07
CA HIS A 392 -16.24 -5.53 8.63
C HIS A 392 -15.05 -4.82 7.96
N ARG A 393 -13.91 -5.52 7.82
CA ARG A 393 -12.66 -4.96 7.28
C ARG A 393 -11.69 -6.05 6.85
N PHE A 394 -10.69 -5.67 6.05
CA PHE A 394 -9.55 -6.56 5.80
C PHE A 394 -8.77 -6.87 7.10
N PRO A 395 -8.29 -8.12 7.28
CA PRO A 395 -7.48 -8.49 8.43
C PRO A 395 -6.16 -7.69 8.52
N SER A 396 -5.72 -7.31 9.71
CA SER A 396 -4.40 -6.67 9.89
C SER A 396 -3.29 -7.72 9.76
N ALA A 397 -2.19 -7.39 9.06
CA ALA A 397 -1.02 -8.27 8.95
C ALA A 397 -0.39 -8.57 10.31
N ASP A 398 -0.26 -7.56 11.18
CA ASP A 398 0.36 -7.70 12.51
C ASP A 398 -0.39 -8.71 13.39
N ARG A 399 -1.71 -8.78 13.24
CA ARG A 399 -2.55 -9.74 13.98
C ARG A 399 -2.67 -11.10 13.29
N HIS A 400 -2.26 -11.20 12.03
CA HIS A 400 -2.41 -12.37 11.18
C HIS A 400 -1.15 -12.57 10.30
N PRO A 401 0.02 -12.82 10.90
CA PRO A 401 1.33 -12.71 10.24
C PRO A 401 1.59 -13.73 9.14
N GLU A 402 0.74 -14.75 8.98
CA GLU A 402 0.86 -15.76 7.90
C GLU A 402 -0.33 -15.76 6.92
N LEU A 403 -1.34 -14.93 7.19
CA LEU A 403 -2.60 -15.01 6.43
C LEU A 403 -2.37 -14.58 4.98
N TYR A 404 -1.63 -13.49 4.78
CA TYR A 404 -1.45 -12.93 3.46
C TYR A 404 -0.49 -13.77 2.60
N GLU A 405 0.50 -14.45 3.19
CA GLU A 405 1.33 -15.45 2.52
C GLU A 405 0.47 -16.63 2.04
N LYS A 406 -0.41 -17.15 2.91
CA LYS A 406 -1.33 -18.26 2.56
C LYS A 406 -2.29 -17.87 1.44
N ILE A 407 -2.91 -16.69 1.53
CA ILE A 407 -3.80 -16.16 0.49
C ILE A 407 -3.04 -16.02 -0.83
N SER A 408 -1.85 -15.42 -0.78
CA SER A 408 -0.98 -15.21 -1.95
C SER A 408 -0.63 -16.54 -2.63
N ALA A 409 -0.25 -17.56 -1.86
CA ALA A 409 0.06 -18.89 -2.39
C ALA A 409 -1.16 -19.54 -3.09
N ILE A 410 -2.36 -19.40 -2.52
CA ILE A 410 -3.59 -19.91 -3.14
C ILE A 410 -3.90 -19.17 -4.45
N ILE A 411 -3.78 -17.83 -4.46
CA ILE A 411 -3.96 -17.03 -5.68
C ILE A 411 -2.98 -17.49 -6.75
N LEU A 412 -1.69 -17.58 -6.44
CA LEU A 412 -0.65 -17.99 -7.39
C LEU A 412 -0.90 -19.39 -7.94
N LYS A 413 -1.26 -20.36 -7.08
CA LYS A 413 -1.60 -21.72 -7.50
C LYS A 413 -2.71 -21.74 -8.54
N HIS A 414 -3.76 -20.94 -8.37
CA HIS A 414 -4.90 -20.93 -9.30
C HIS A 414 -4.68 -20.05 -10.54
N CYS A 415 -3.80 -19.05 -10.46
CA CYS A 415 -3.55 -18.14 -11.57
C CYS A 415 -2.45 -18.66 -12.52
N GLN A 416 -1.48 -19.40 -11.98
CA GLN A 416 -0.34 -19.96 -12.72
C GLN A 416 -0.57 -21.41 -13.18
N ALA A 417 -1.62 -22.08 -12.70
CA ALA A 417 -2.03 -23.37 -13.25
C ALA A 417 -2.34 -23.19 -14.75
N ILE A 418 -1.60 -23.90 -15.59
CA ILE A 418 -1.86 -23.99 -17.03
C ILE A 418 -3.13 -24.84 -17.18
N GLU A 419 -4.17 -24.26 -17.80
CA GLU A 419 -5.41 -24.99 -18.16
C GLU A 419 -5.16 -26.08 -19.20
#